data_AF-X1DIU3-F1
#
_entry.id   AF-X1DIU3-F1
#
_cell.length_a   1.000
_cell.length_b   1.000
_cell.length_c   1.000
_cell.angle_alpha   90.00
_cell.angle_beta   90.00
_cell.angle_gamma   90.00
#
_symmetry.space_group_name_H-M   'P 1'
#
loop_
_entity.id
_entity.type
_entity.pdbx_description
1 polymer ?
#
loop_
_entity_poly.entity_id
_entity_poly.type
_entity_poly.pdbx_seq_one_letter_code
_entity_poly.pdbx_strand_id
1 'polypeptide(L)'
;MYPSIYSTESGALLMALGHGKAVIANRLPPFKEKEKLGALTTFRGVNSLVKKIRKVLKDEEYRASLEEGARAYVEENSWSKVAEQHIDLYEELLSPSE
;
A
#
# COMPACT_ATOMS: atom_id res chain seq x y z
N MET A 1 4.34 -9.39 -6.51
CA MET A 1 5.02 -8.41 -7.40
C MET A 1 3.98 -7.89 -8.37
N TYR A 2 3.87 -6.56 -8.53
CA TYR A 2 2.80 -5.91 -9.31
C TYR A 2 3.40 -4.96 -10.35
N PRO A 3 3.57 -5.40 -11.61
CA PRO A 3 4.27 -4.65 -12.64
C PRO A 3 3.34 -3.79 -13.51
N SER A 4 2.16 -3.41 -13.00
CA SER A 4 1.16 -2.63 -13.75
C SER A 4 1.75 -1.35 -14.32
N ILE A 5 1.35 -1.00 -15.56
CA ILE A 5 1.74 0.25 -16.23
C ILE A 5 0.76 1.40 -15.94
N TYR A 6 -0.44 1.06 -15.47
CA TYR A 6 -1.48 1.98 -15.03
C TYR A 6 -2.25 1.37 -13.86
N SER A 7 -2.66 2.20 -12.91
CA SER A 7 -3.49 1.83 -11.76
C SER A 7 -3.94 3.10 -11.06
N THR A 8 -5.21 3.14 -10.66
CA THR A 8 -5.76 4.10 -9.68
C THR A 8 -5.72 3.51 -8.28
N GLU A 9 -6.00 2.21 -8.17
CA GLU A 9 -5.77 1.36 -7.01
C GLU A 9 -5.61 -0.10 -7.51
N SER A 10 -5.28 -1.06 -6.63
CA SER A 10 -5.27 -2.47 -7.00
C SER A 10 -5.72 -3.38 -5.86
N GLY A 11 -6.89 -4.02 -6.02
CA GLY A 11 -7.40 -4.99 -5.03
C GLY A 11 -6.46 -6.19 -4.82
N ALA A 12 -5.82 -6.69 -5.89
CA ALA A 12 -4.85 -7.77 -5.78
C ALA A 12 -3.60 -7.35 -4.99
N LEU A 13 -3.16 -6.09 -5.12
CA LEU A 13 -2.07 -5.53 -4.32
C LEU A 13 -2.47 -5.38 -2.86
N LEU A 14 -3.65 -4.81 -2.60
CA LEU A 14 -4.19 -4.64 -1.26
C LEU A 14 -4.39 -5.98 -0.55
N MET A 15 -4.77 -7.04 -1.28
CA MET A 15 -4.88 -8.40 -0.73
C MET A 15 -3.53 -8.93 -0.24
N ALA A 16 -2.44 -8.72 -0.99
CA ALA A 16 -1.11 -9.12 -0.53
C ALA A 16 -0.64 -8.32 0.69
N LEU A 17 -0.94 -7.01 0.73
CA LEU A 17 -0.71 -6.19 1.93
C LEU A 17 -1.54 -6.70 3.12
N GLY A 18 -2.80 -7.08 2.87
CA GLY A 18 -3.72 -7.66 3.85
C GLY A 18 -3.18 -8.93 4.51
N HIS A 19 -2.44 -9.74 3.76
CA HIS A 19 -1.72 -10.91 4.30
C HIS A 19 -0.35 -10.57 4.90
N GLY A 20 -0.04 -9.29 5.09
CA GLY A 20 1.22 -8.80 5.66
C GLY A 20 2.44 -9.23 4.86
N LYS A 21 2.34 -9.32 3.53
CA LYS A 21 3.46 -9.76 2.67
C LYS A 21 4.25 -8.57 2.14
N ALA A 22 5.57 -8.74 2.01
CA ALA A 22 6.43 -7.75 1.36
C ALA A 22 6.05 -7.59 -0.12
N VAL A 23 5.62 -6.39 -0.49
CA VAL A 23 5.17 -6.08 -1.86
C VAL A 23 6.20 -5.23 -2.61
N ILE A 24 6.45 -5.61 -3.86
CA ILE A 24 7.18 -4.82 -4.86
C ILE A 24 6.20 -4.41 -5.96
N ALA A 25 6.05 -3.11 -6.19
CA ALA A 25 5.12 -2.54 -7.17
C ALA A 25 5.81 -1.58 -8.14
N ASN A 26 5.29 -1.42 -9.36
CA ASN A 26 5.81 -0.40 -10.28
C ASN A 26 5.64 1.01 -9.67
N ARG A 27 6.49 1.98 -10.00
CA ARG A 27 6.44 3.32 -9.39
C ARG A 27 5.35 4.20 -10.02
N LEU A 28 4.09 3.88 -9.73
CA LEU A 28 2.90 4.66 -10.07
C LEU A 28 2.46 5.57 -8.90
N PRO A 29 1.71 6.66 -9.15
CA PRO A 29 1.26 7.57 -8.10
C PRO A 29 0.63 6.89 -6.86
N PRO A 30 -0.41 6.03 -6.99
CA PRO A 30 -1.06 5.42 -5.82
C PRO A 30 -0.15 4.46 -5.03
N PHE A 31 0.91 3.94 -5.66
CA PHE A 31 1.87 3.05 -5.01
C PHE A 31 3.02 3.82 -4.36
N LYS A 32 3.35 5.02 -4.87
CA LYS A 32 4.32 5.93 -4.22
C LYS A 32 3.81 6.42 -2.88
N GLU A 33 2.50 6.66 -2.75
CA GLU A 33 1.88 7.03 -1.47
C GLU A 33 2.05 5.92 -0.43
N LYS A 34 1.73 4.67 -0.81
CA LYS A 34 1.93 3.48 0.03
C LYS A 34 3.41 3.24 0.38
N GLU A 35 4.33 3.50 -0.54
CA GLU A 35 5.78 3.41 -0.27
C GLU A 35 6.25 4.43 0.77
N LYS A 36 5.71 5.67 0.74
CA LYS A 36 6.04 6.69 1.75
C LYS A 36 5.59 6.27 3.15
N LEU A 37 4.53 5.48 3.24
CA LEU A 37 4.02 4.91 4.49
C LEU A 37 4.74 3.61 4.90
N GLY A 38 5.75 3.17 4.14
CA GLY A 38 6.50 1.94 4.41
C GLY A 38 5.76 0.64 4.07
N ALA A 39 4.57 0.71 3.49
CA ALA A 39 3.72 -0.46 3.23
C ALA A 39 4.25 -1.39 2.13
N LEU A 40 5.01 -0.82 1.19
CA LEU A 40 5.59 -1.53 0.05
C LEU A 40 6.83 -0.79 -0.45
N THR A 41 7.54 -1.39 -1.41
CA THR A 41 8.58 -0.67 -2.16
C THR A 41 8.28 -0.62 -3.65
N THR A 42 8.68 0.48 -4.29
CA THR A 42 8.51 0.68 -5.72
C THR A 42 9.79 0.43 -6.52
N PHE A 43 9.62 0.18 -7.82
CA PHE A 43 10.72 0.06 -8.78
C PHE A 43 10.49 0.92 -10.02
N ARG A 44 11.58 1.25 -10.73
CA ARG A 44 11.54 1.88 -12.07
C ARG A 44 12.39 1.09 -13.06
N GLY A 45 11.73 0.46 -14.02
CA GLY A 45 12.40 -0.37 -15.04
C GLY A 45 13.00 -1.67 -14.48
N VAL A 46 13.46 -2.51 -15.40
CA VAL A 46 13.88 -3.90 -15.11
C VAL A 46 15.06 -3.97 -14.13
N ASN A 47 16.07 -3.10 -14.30
CA ASN A 47 17.26 -3.10 -13.43
C ASN A 47 16.90 -2.80 -11.96
N SER A 48 15.97 -1.87 -11.73
CA SER A 48 15.49 -1.55 -10.38
C SER A 48 14.69 -2.72 -9.81
N LEU A 49 13.81 -3.33 -10.62
CA LEU A 49 13.01 -4.49 -10.22
C LEU A 49 13.90 -5.64 -9.74
N VAL A 50 14.92 -6.00 -10.52
CA VAL A 50 15.87 -7.07 -10.16
C VAL A 50 16.58 -6.78 -8.84
N LYS A 51 17.03 -5.53 -8.63
CA LYS A 51 17.66 -5.11 -7.36
C LYS A 51 16.69 -5.26 -6.18
N LYS A 52 15.43 -4.84 -6.35
CA LYS A 52 14.40 -4.94 -5.29
C LYS A 52 14.05 -6.39 -4.96
N ILE A 53 13.87 -7.24 -5.97
CA ILE A 53 13.63 -8.68 -5.77
C ILE A 53 14.79 -9.30 -4.99
N ARG A 54 16.03 -9.05 -5.40
CA ARG A 54 17.21 -9.57 -4.70
C ARG A 54 17.28 -9.08 -3.26
N LYS A 55 16.97 -7.80 -3.00
CA LYS A 55 16.96 -7.25 -1.66
C LYS A 55 15.93 -7.96 -0.78
N VAL A 56 14.66 -8.03 -1.20
CA VAL A 56 13.60 -8.70 -0.41
C VAL A 56 13.89 -10.19 -0.15
N LEU A 57 14.55 -10.88 -1.08
CA LEU A 57 14.89 -12.29 -0.89
C LEU A 57 16.07 -12.52 0.05
N LYS A 58 17.07 -11.63 0.05
CA LYS A 58 18.35 -11.83 0.75
C LYS A 58 18.48 -11.07 2.07
N ASP A 59 17.75 -9.98 2.22
CA ASP A 59 17.78 -9.07 3.37
C ASP A 59 16.50 -9.30 4.18
N GLU A 60 16.59 -10.15 5.20
CA GLU A 60 15.46 -10.57 6.02
C GLU A 60 14.90 -9.43 6.86
N GLU A 61 15.75 -8.58 7.41
CA GLU A 61 15.34 -7.39 8.18
C GLU A 61 14.56 -6.42 7.30
N TYR A 62 15.05 -6.15 6.08
CA TYR A 62 14.33 -5.32 5.13
C TYR A 62 13.00 -5.94 4.67
N ARG A 63 12.94 -7.27 4.51
CA ARG A 63 11.69 -7.96 4.21
C ARG A 63 10.70 -7.80 5.38
N ALA A 64 11.15 -8.05 6.60
CA ALA A 64 10.33 -7.94 7.81
C ALA A 64 9.78 -6.52 7.99
N SER A 65 10.59 -5.48 7.74
CA SER A 65 10.13 -4.09 7.83
C SER A 65 9.01 -3.76 6.83
N LEU A 66 9.07 -4.34 5.61
CA LEU A 66 8.00 -4.18 4.63
C LEU A 66 6.73 -4.95 5.03
N GLU A 67 6.88 -6.14 5.61
CA GLU A 67 5.76 -6.94 6.10
C GLU A 67 5.05 -6.27 7.28
N GLU A 68 5.80 -5.62 8.16
CA GLU A 68 5.25 -4.81 9.26
C GLU A 68 4.57 -3.55 8.75
N GLY A 69 5.20 -2.82 7.84
CA GLY A 69 4.57 -1.67 7.18
C GLY A 69 3.28 -2.05 6.44
N ALA A 70 3.25 -3.23 5.81
CA ALA A 70 2.05 -3.74 5.16
C ALA A 70 0.90 -3.97 6.17
N ARG A 71 1.19 -4.57 7.34
CA ARG A 71 0.20 -4.76 8.41
C ARG A 71 -0.31 -3.43 8.95
N ALA A 72 0.58 -2.49 9.26
CA ALA A 72 0.22 -1.16 9.74
C ALA A 72 -0.66 -0.40 8.74
N TYR A 73 -0.31 -0.47 7.44
CA TYR A 73 -1.11 0.16 6.40
C TYR A 73 -2.53 -0.40 6.33
N VAL A 74 -2.69 -1.72 6.42
CA VAL A 74 -4.01 -2.38 6.33
C VAL A 74 -4.85 -2.08 7.56
N GLU A 75 -4.25 -2.04 8.74
CA GLU A 75 -4.94 -1.65 9.97
C GLU A 75 -5.48 -0.21 9.85
N GLU A 76 -4.67 0.70 9.33
CA GLU A 76 -5.03 2.11 9.17
C GLU A 76 -6.05 2.37 8.05
N ASN A 77 -6.03 1.53 7.01
CA ASN A 77 -6.90 1.66 5.84
C ASN A 77 -7.93 0.51 5.79
N SER A 78 -8.36 0.02 6.94
CA SER A 78 -9.34 -1.06 7.01
C SER A 78 -10.71 -0.60 6.52
N TRP A 79 -11.52 -1.53 6.00
CA TRP A 79 -12.87 -1.22 5.51
C TRP A 79 -13.75 -0.58 6.58
N SER A 80 -13.57 -0.96 7.86
CA SER A 80 -14.28 -0.35 8.99
C SER A 80 -13.92 1.14 9.14
N LYS A 81 -12.62 1.47 9.19
CA LYS A 81 -12.15 2.87 9.28
C LYS A 81 -12.60 3.70 8.07
N VAL A 82 -12.52 3.13 6.87
CA VAL A 82 -13.00 3.79 5.65
C VAL A 82 -14.50 4.05 5.73
N ALA A 83 -15.30 3.09 6.19
CA ALA A 83 -16.75 3.28 6.37
C ALA A 83 -17.07 4.37 7.40
N GLU A 84 -16.39 4.38 8.54
CA GLU A 84 -16.52 5.41 9.57
C GLU A 84 -16.24 6.82 9.00
N GLN A 85 -15.11 6.99 8.28
CA GLN A 85 -14.78 8.27 7.63
C GLN A 85 -15.86 8.75 6.65
N HIS A 86 -16.53 7.83 5.94
CA HIS A 86 -17.60 8.19 5.02
C HIS A 86 -18.89 8.55 5.77
N ILE A 87 -19.20 7.87 6.88
CA ILE A 87 -20.32 8.22 7.75
C ILE A 87 -20.12 9.63 8.30
N ASP A 88 -18.94 9.92 8.86
CA ASP A 88 -18.61 11.24 9.41
C ASP A 88 -18.79 12.34 8.35
N LEU A 89 -18.29 12.11 7.13
CA LEU A 89 -18.47 13.03 6.01
C LEU A 89 -19.96 13.24 5.66
N TYR A 90 -20.76 12.18 5.66
CA TYR A 90 -22.19 12.29 5.38
C TYR A 90 -22.93 13.04 6.49
N GLU A 91 -22.59 12.81 7.76
CA GLU A 91 -23.17 13.53 8.89
C GLU A 91 -22.83 15.02 8.85
N GLU A 92 -21.59 15.38 8.50
CA GLU A 92 -21.15 16.77 8.30
C GLU A 92 -21.95 17.47 7.19
N LEU A 93 -22.11 16.80 6.05
CA LEU A 93 -22.83 17.37 4.90
C LEU A 93 -24.34 17.49 5.13
N LEU A 94 -24.93 16.59 5.93
CA LEU A 94 -26.36 16.59 6.25
C LEU A 94 -26.71 17.47 7.45
N SER A 95 -25.72 17.83 8.27
CA SER A 95 -25.86 18.75 9.40
C SER A 95 -25.09 20.06 9.15
N PRO A 96 -25.41 20.80 8.07
CA PRO A 96 -24.73 22.05 7.80
C PRO A 96 -24.97 22.99 8.99
N SER A 97 -23.88 23.45 9.61
CA SER A 97 -23.93 24.54 10.58
C SER A 97 -24.60 25.76 9.93
N GLU A 98 -25.64 26.30 10.57
CA GLU A 98 -26.31 27.56 10.19
C GLU A 98 -25.32 28.74 10.07
#